data_AF-A0A818FDB5-F1
#
_entry.id   AF-A0A818FDB5-F1
#
_cell.length_a   1.000
_cell.length_b   1.000
_cell.length_c   1.000
_cell.angle_alpha   90.00
_cell.angle_beta   90.00
_cell.angle_gamma   90.00
#
_symmetry.space_group_name_H-M   'P 1'
#
loop_
_entity.id
_entity.type
_entity.pdbx_description
1 polymer ?
#
loop_
_entity_poly.entity_id
_entity_poly.type
_entity_poly.pdbx_seq_one_letter_code
_entity_poly.pdbx_strand_id
1 'polypeptide(L)'
;MKAINNDCTTSKRTRPMASIKFSEDDQISPLKKVRRSRNNNIHNHQDLSDNDENFLNNRKSTTISKIKPKLITTINTSIQRKSNKLSSDFKPENIDCNCKRNNDIQEKFFIQCELCSRWLHGKCVGLTPRLAEKMNEFICENCAILTQRAKERLYCICQTPYDESKFYIGCDVCADWLHGSCVNITPEDAEKFEVYVCPRCSTEKKQEFLNKSITGETRKKLLNLIDQLLAHKMSWPFQKPVDVKDVPNYYKIIKDPMDLTTLKTKVLNNKFRTICDFIRDVNKIFNNCRQFNPIDSAFSQCANVVDNCFRQLLENLMIKDQNS
;
A
#
# COMPACT_ATOMS: atom_id res chain seq x y z
N MET A 1 -2.57 -31.44 12.96
CA MET A 1 -1.79 -30.30 13.48
C MET A 1 -2.78 -29.24 13.92
N LYS A 2 -2.94 -29.04 15.24
CA LYS A 2 -3.97 -28.16 15.79
C LYS A 2 -3.49 -26.71 15.75
N ALA A 3 -4.20 -25.83 15.06
CA ALA A 3 -4.11 -24.41 15.32
C ALA A 3 -4.59 -24.22 16.77
N ILE A 4 -3.70 -23.76 17.65
CA ILE A 4 -4.05 -23.54 19.05
C ILE A 4 -4.68 -22.15 19.13
N ASN A 5 -5.99 -22.12 19.39
CA ASN A 5 -6.76 -20.92 19.71
C ASN A 5 -6.17 -20.29 20.97
N ASN A 6 -5.69 -19.05 20.86
CA ASN A 6 -5.50 -18.20 22.02
C ASN A 6 -6.72 -17.27 22.13
N ASP A 7 -7.59 -17.57 23.10
CA ASP A 7 -8.72 -16.76 23.49
C ASP A 7 -8.26 -15.36 23.94
N CYS A 8 -8.69 -14.33 23.19
CA CYS A 8 -8.88 -12.99 23.72
C CYS A 8 -10.01 -12.32 22.93
N THR A 9 -11.10 -12.02 23.62
CA THR A 9 -12.36 -11.57 23.02
C THR A 9 -12.32 -10.11 22.57
N THR A 10 -12.93 -9.87 21.41
CA THR A 10 -13.44 -8.62 20.81
C THR A 10 -12.44 -7.61 20.21
N SER A 11 -12.20 -7.72 18.90
CA SER A 11 -12.56 -6.71 17.88
C SER A 11 -12.14 -7.19 16.47
N LYS A 12 -13.12 -7.23 15.56
CA LYS A 12 -13.08 -7.88 14.24
C LYS A 12 -12.11 -7.21 13.25
N ARG A 13 -11.21 -7.99 12.62
CA ARG A 13 -10.66 -7.68 11.28
C ARG A 13 -10.31 -8.97 10.52
N THR A 14 -11.25 -9.51 9.75
CA THR A 14 -10.88 -10.14 8.48
C THR A 14 -10.70 -9.02 7.47
N ARG A 15 -9.48 -8.85 6.94
CA ARG A 15 -9.28 -8.04 5.74
C ARG A 15 -9.37 -8.99 4.54
N PRO A 16 -10.49 -9.06 3.82
CA PRO A 16 -10.42 -9.52 2.45
C PRO A 16 -9.45 -8.59 1.70
N MET A 17 -8.66 -9.14 0.77
CA MET A 17 -7.83 -8.34 -0.14
C MET A 17 -8.67 -7.34 -0.98
N ALA A 18 -10.00 -7.48 -0.94
CA ALA A 18 -11.05 -6.61 -1.45
C ALA A 18 -11.16 -5.20 -0.79
N SER A 19 -10.06 -4.62 -0.29
CA SER A 19 -9.94 -3.15 -0.29
C SER A 19 -9.64 -2.61 -1.71
N ILE A 20 -9.42 -3.51 -2.67
CA ILE A 20 -9.56 -3.26 -4.11
C ILE A 20 -11.04 -3.45 -4.46
N LYS A 21 -11.88 -2.46 -4.19
CA LYS A 21 -13.17 -2.32 -4.88
C LYS A 21 -13.04 -1.19 -5.88
N PHE A 22 -13.02 -1.54 -7.16
CA PHE A 22 -13.78 -0.78 -8.14
C PHE A 22 -15.24 -1.00 -7.76
N SER A 23 -15.95 0.07 -7.42
CA SER A 23 -17.36 0.04 -7.05
C SER A 23 -18.22 0.09 -8.31
N GLU A 24 -19.13 -0.88 -8.48
CA GLU A 24 -20.39 -0.68 -9.19
C GLU A 24 -21.52 -0.51 -8.16
N ASP A 25 -22.48 0.33 -8.53
CA ASP A 25 -23.39 1.14 -7.72
C ASP A 25 -24.36 0.41 -6.77
N ASP A 26 -24.74 1.08 -5.66
CA ASP A 26 -26.14 1.48 -5.43
C ASP A 26 -26.40 2.39 -4.20
N GLN A 27 -27.02 3.54 -4.48
CA GLN A 27 -28.08 4.29 -3.73
C GLN A 27 -27.78 5.28 -2.56
N ILE A 28 -28.11 6.56 -2.86
CA ILE A 28 -28.65 7.69 -2.04
C ILE A 28 -27.66 8.69 -1.37
N SER A 29 -27.51 9.84 -2.07
CA SER A 29 -27.36 11.29 -1.76
C SER A 29 -27.11 11.83 -0.31
N PRO A 30 -26.86 13.16 -0.12
CA PRO A 30 -25.81 14.06 -0.62
C PRO A 30 -25.07 14.79 0.55
N LEU A 31 -24.14 15.73 0.25
CA LEU A 31 -23.36 16.64 1.14
C LEU A 31 -21.92 16.15 1.43
N LYS A 32 -20.83 16.92 1.31
CA LYS A 32 -20.63 18.37 1.11
C LYS A 32 -19.16 18.58 0.65
N LYS A 33 -18.96 19.47 -0.34
CA LYS A 33 -17.67 20.08 -0.71
C LYS A 33 -16.94 20.65 0.51
N VAL A 34 -15.64 20.40 0.65
CA VAL A 34 -14.72 21.32 1.36
C VAL A 34 -13.41 21.49 0.59
N ARG A 35 -13.05 22.75 0.43
CA ARG A 35 -11.93 23.36 -0.30
C ARG A 35 -10.55 22.83 0.12
N ARG A 36 -9.65 22.66 -0.86
CA ARG A 36 -8.19 22.76 -0.66
C ARG A 36 -7.77 24.24 -0.68
N SER A 37 -7.16 24.71 0.41
CA SER A 37 -6.32 25.90 0.41
C SER A 37 -4.86 25.49 0.19
N ARG A 38 -4.16 26.31 -0.59
CA ARG A 38 -2.77 26.18 -1.04
C ARG A 38 -1.79 26.30 0.14
N ASN A 39 -0.64 25.64 0.04
CA ASN A 39 0.61 26.37 -0.18
C ASN A 39 1.70 25.48 -0.79
N ASN A 40 2.25 25.99 -1.89
CA ASN A 40 3.44 25.52 -2.56
C ASN A 40 4.67 25.86 -1.70
N ASN A 41 5.68 25.00 -1.72
CA ASN A 41 6.97 25.47 -2.23
C ASN A 41 7.86 24.32 -2.69
N ILE A 42 8.64 24.71 -3.70
CA ILE A 42 9.36 23.94 -4.70
C ILE A 42 10.85 23.94 -4.34
N HIS A 43 11.58 22.96 -4.90
CA HIS A 43 13.03 22.84 -5.16
C HIS A 43 13.73 21.74 -4.36
N ASN A 44 14.67 20.97 -4.93
CA ASN A 44 15.03 20.59 -6.31
C ASN A 44 16.21 19.61 -6.17
N HIS A 45 16.43 18.77 -7.19
CA HIS A 45 17.73 18.16 -7.56
C HIS A 45 18.43 17.21 -6.56
N GLN A 46 18.52 15.92 -6.95
CA GLN A 46 19.75 15.26 -7.41
C GLN A 46 20.80 15.09 -6.30
N ASP A 47 21.02 13.84 -5.89
CA ASP A 47 22.29 13.16 -6.10
C ASP A 47 22.11 11.65 -5.86
N LEU A 48 22.27 10.89 -6.94
CA LEU A 48 22.47 9.45 -6.94
C LEU A 48 23.93 9.24 -7.31
N SER A 49 24.70 8.73 -6.37
CA SER A 49 25.98 8.06 -6.54
C SER A 49 26.07 7.06 -5.37
N ASP A 50 26.64 5.87 -5.46
CA ASP A 50 27.05 5.01 -6.55
C ASP A 50 27.02 3.59 -5.96
N ASN A 51 27.06 2.57 -6.83
CA ASN A 51 27.16 1.13 -6.56
C ASN A 51 25.84 0.36 -6.52
N ASP A 52 25.40 -0.05 -7.71
CA ASP A 52 25.13 -1.46 -8.02
C ASP A 52 24.97 -1.61 -9.56
N GLU A 53 26.00 -1.22 -10.31
CA GLU A 53 26.18 -1.71 -11.67
C GLU A 53 26.72 -3.15 -11.58
N ASN A 54 25.84 -4.16 -11.67
CA ASN A 54 26.17 -5.47 -12.24
C ASN A 54 24.97 -6.45 -12.26
N PHE A 55 23.83 -6.05 -12.84
CA PHE A 55 22.78 -7.03 -13.21
C PHE A 55 22.03 -6.73 -14.53
N LEU A 56 22.58 -5.87 -15.37
CA LEU A 56 22.15 -5.70 -16.75
C LEU A 56 23.35 -5.80 -17.67
N ASN A 57 23.69 -7.02 -18.09
CA ASN A 57 24.34 -7.29 -19.38
C ASN A 57 24.47 -8.80 -19.62
N ASN A 58 23.36 -9.43 -19.98
CA ASN A 58 23.28 -10.43 -21.05
C ASN A 58 21.95 -11.18 -21.01
N ARG A 59 21.00 -10.79 -21.86
CA ARG A 59 20.46 -11.70 -22.87
C ARG A 59 19.65 -10.93 -23.90
N LYS A 60 19.93 -11.31 -25.14
CA LYS A 60 19.53 -10.70 -26.40
C LYS A 60 18.02 -10.79 -26.61
N SER A 61 17.49 -9.73 -27.22
CA SER A 61 16.41 -9.73 -28.22
C SER A 61 15.37 -10.84 -28.09
N THR A 62 14.29 -10.55 -27.37
CA THR A 62 12.96 -10.97 -27.81
C THR A 62 12.10 -9.71 -27.86
N THR A 63 11.49 -9.50 -29.01
CA THR A 63 10.69 -8.34 -29.40
C THR A 63 9.52 -8.14 -28.43
N ILE A 64 9.66 -7.24 -27.45
CA ILE A 64 8.53 -6.70 -26.70
C ILE A 64 7.77 -5.78 -27.66
N SER A 65 6.76 -6.33 -28.29
CA SER A 65 5.82 -5.61 -29.14
C SER A 65 5.18 -4.46 -28.35
N LYS A 66 5.11 -3.30 -28.99
CA LYS A 66 4.50 -2.06 -28.48
C LYS A 66 3.09 -2.35 -27.95
N ILE A 67 2.91 -2.42 -26.63
CA ILE A 67 1.60 -2.60 -26.00
C ILE A 67 0.86 -1.26 -26.09
N LYS A 68 -0.22 -1.22 -26.87
CA LYS A 68 -1.12 -0.06 -26.97
C LYS A 68 -2.08 -0.04 -25.76
N PRO A 69 -2.56 1.15 -25.34
CA PRO A 69 -3.53 1.26 -24.25
C PRO A 69 -4.76 0.38 -24.49
N LYS A 70 -5.21 -0.34 -23.45
CA LYS A 70 -6.40 -1.19 -23.51
C LYS A 70 -7.65 -0.31 -23.42
N LEU A 71 -8.48 -0.37 -24.46
CA LEU A 71 -9.84 0.19 -24.49
C LEU A 71 -10.75 -0.79 -23.74
N ILE A 72 -11.33 -0.40 -22.60
CA ILE A 72 -12.37 -1.20 -21.92
C ILE A 72 -13.72 -0.66 -22.39
N THR A 73 -14.44 -1.44 -23.19
CA THR A 73 -15.76 -1.13 -23.77
C THR A 73 -16.89 -1.86 -23.04
N THR A 74 -16.92 -1.81 -21.70
CA THR A 74 -18.10 -2.29 -20.96
C THR A 74 -19.11 -1.15 -20.91
N ILE A 75 -20.22 -1.36 -21.62
CA ILE A 75 -21.31 -0.41 -21.80
C ILE A 75 -22.12 -0.37 -20.51
N ASN A 76 -22.12 0.76 -19.82
CA ASN A 76 -23.20 1.11 -18.90
C ASN A 76 -23.85 2.40 -19.41
N THR A 77 -25.03 2.26 -20.01
CA THR A 77 -25.79 3.35 -20.61
C THR A 77 -26.41 4.21 -19.51
N SER A 78 -25.66 5.18 -18.96
CA SER A 78 -26.27 6.24 -18.12
C SER A 78 -25.50 7.57 -18.05
N ILE A 79 -24.36 7.76 -18.71
CA ILE A 79 -23.66 9.06 -18.67
C ILE A 79 -23.57 9.66 -20.07
N GLN A 80 -24.70 10.19 -20.56
CA GLN A 80 -24.69 11.08 -21.72
C GLN A 80 -24.25 12.50 -21.33
N ARG A 81 -23.14 12.92 -21.95
CA ARG A 81 -22.79 14.28 -22.41
C ARG A 81 -22.36 15.30 -21.35
N LYS A 82 -21.17 15.88 -21.60
CA LYS A 82 -21.01 17.33 -21.75
C LYS A 82 -19.83 17.63 -22.69
N SER A 83 -20.16 18.37 -23.75
CA SER A 83 -19.29 19.18 -24.63
C SER A 83 -17.97 19.62 -24.01
N ASN A 84 -16.91 19.76 -24.84
CA ASN A 84 -15.60 20.44 -24.66
C ASN A 84 -15.51 21.62 -23.67
N LYS A 85 -15.96 21.44 -22.43
CA LYS A 85 -15.76 22.33 -21.30
C LYS A 85 -15.01 21.46 -20.31
N LEU A 86 -13.75 21.85 -20.08
CA LEU A 86 -12.99 21.50 -18.89
C LEU A 86 -13.98 21.31 -17.72
N SER A 87 -13.95 20.14 -17.09
CA SER A 87 -14.78 19.93 -15.90
C SER A 87 -14.52 21.08 -14.92
N SER A 88 -15.50 21.44 -14.10
CA SER A 88 -15.35 22.51 -13.09
C SER A 88 -14.20 22.26 -12.09
N ASP A 89 -13.60 21.07 -12.15
CA ASP A 89 -12.52 20.60 -11.29
C ASP A 89 -11.14 20.67 -11.97
N PHE A 90 -11.07 21.04 -13.25
CA PHE A 90 -9.81 21.27 -13.95
C PHE A 90 -9.15 22.56 -13.45
N LYS A 91 -7.94 22.43 -12.91
CA LYS A 91 -7.03 23.55 -12.65
C LYS A 91 -5.75 23.35 -13.46
N PRO A 92 -5.25 24.36 -14.18
CA PRO A 92 -3.99 24.27 -14.94
C PRO A 92 -2.80 23.82 -14.07
N GLU A 93 -2.81 24.16 -12.78
CA GLU A 93 -1.78 23.73 -11.81
C GLU A 93 -1.78 22.23 -11.46
N ASN A 94 -2.80 21.46 -11.86
CA ASN A 94 -2.96 20.03 -11.56
C ASN A 94 -2.54 19.11 -12.73
N ILE A 95 -1.92 19.66 -13.78
CA ILE A 95 -1.39 18.87 -14.90
C ILE A 95 -0.14 18.12 -14.40
N ASP A 96 -0.26 16.79 -14.31
CA ASP A 96 0.84 15.89 -13.93
C ASP A 96 1.09 14.93 -15.10
N CYS A 97 1.68 15.49 -16.16
CA CYS A 97 1.96 14.79 -17.40
C CYS A 97 3.45 14.53 -17.59
N ASN A 98 3.80 13.31 -18.03
CA ASN A 98 5.18 12.87 -18.24
C ASN A 98 6.01 13.77 -19.16
N CYS A 99 5.37 14.61 -19.98
CA CYS A 99 6.06 15.59 -20.82
C CYS A 99 6.72 16.74 -20.05
N LYS A 100 6.43 16.88 -18.74
CA LYS A 100 6.92 17.94 -17.84
C LYS A 100 6.68 19.38 -18.33
N ARG A 101 5.87 19.56 -19.37
CA ARG A 101 5.47 20.85 -19.95
C ARG A 101 4.15 21.29 -19.32
N ASN A 102 4.21 21.75 -18.07
CA ASN A 102 3.02 22.21 -17.34
C ASN A 102 2.53 23.59 -17.81
N ASN A 103 3.29 24.27 -18.68
CA ASN A 103 2.95 25.59 -19.22
C ASN A 103 2.19 25.52 -20.56
N ASP A 104 1.89 24.33 -21.07
CA ASP A 104 1.24 24.16 -22.38
C ASP A 104 -0.29 24.29 -22.28
N ILE A 105 -0.75 25.45 -21.78
CA ILE A 105 -2.18 25.81 -21.65
C ILE A 105 -2.88 25.86 -23.03
N GLN A 106 -2.12 25.80 -24.12
CA GLN A 106 -2.65 25.76 -25.48
C GLN A 106 -3.23 24.40 -25.87
N GLU A 107 -2.86 23.31 -25.17
CA GLU A 107 -3.47 22.01 -25.42
C GLU A 107 -4.92 22.01 -24.91
N LYS A 108 -5.88 21.81 -25.82
CA LYS A 108 -7.32 21.96 -25.52
C LYS A 108 -7.97 20.70 -24.91
N PHE A 109 -7.24 19.59 -24.84
CA PHE A 109 -7.79 18.30 -24.45
C PHE A 109 -6.92 17.61 -23.40
N PHE A 110 -7.54 17.38 -22.24
CA PHE A 110 -6.95 16.68 -21.12
C PHE A 110 -7.87 15.54 -20.71
N ILE A 111 -7.26 14.48 -20.18
CA ILE A 111 -7.98 13.33 -19.66
C ILE A 111 -7.39 12.95 -18.30
N GLN A 112 -8.26 12.62 -17.36
CA GLN A 112 -7.86 12.20 -16.03
C GLN A 112 -7.73 10.67 -16.01
N CYS A 113 -6.65 10.16 -15.42
CA CYS A 113 -6.54 8.74 -15.12
C CYS A 113 -7.41 8.40 -13.91
N GLU A 114 -8.29 7.41 -14.03
CA GLU A 114 -9.16 6.96 -12.94
C GLU A 114 -8.39 6.35 -11.76
N LEU A 115 -7.25 5.71 -12.03
CA LEU A 115 -6.46 5.04 -10.99
C LEU A 115 -5.57 5.97 -10.17
N CYS A 116 -4.88 6.90 -10.81
CA CYS A 116 -3.93 7.81 -10.12
C CYS A 116 -4.43 9.25 -10.00
N SER A 117 -5.62 9.54 -10.52
CA SER A 117 -6.22 10.88 -10.55
C SER A 117 -5.40 11.97 -11.24
N ARG A 118 -4.31 11.62 -11.95
CA ARG A 118 -3.45 12.56 -12.69
C ARG A 118 -4.11 13.04 -13.96
N TRP A 119 -3.98 14.32 -14.26
CA TRP A 119 -4.45 14.93 -15.51
C TRP A 119 -3.34 14.92 -16.56
N LEU A 120 -3.65 14.35 -17.71
CA LEU A 120 -2.71 14.06 -18.79
C LEU A 120 -3.15 14.75 -20.09
N HIS A 121 -2.20 15.27 -20.86
CA HIS A 121 -2.47 15.77 -22.21
C HIS A 121 -2.93 14.61 -23.10
N GLY A 122 -4.04 14.78 -23.81
CA GLY A 122 -4.54 13.76 -24.74
C GLY A 122 -3.48 13.34 -25.74
N LYS A 123 -2.75 14.30 -26.34
CA LYS A 123 -1.66 14.01 -27.28
C LYS A 123 -0.53 13.21 -26.63
N CYS A 124 -0.17 13.50 -25.38
CA CYS A 124 0.90 12.77 -24.67
C CYS A 124 0.54 11.32 -24.36
N VAL A 125 -0.76 11.00 -24.28
CA VAL A 125 -1.24 9.62 -24.08
C VAL A 125 -1.79 9.00 -25.37
N GLY A 126 -1.57 9.64 -26.52
CA GLY A 126 -2.00 9.15 -27.83
C GLY A 126 -3.51 9.17 -28.06
N LEU A 127 -4.25 9.98 -27.29
CA LEU A 127 -5.71 10.11 -27.40
C LEU A 127 -6.11 11.40 -28.10
N THR A 128 -7.11 11.29 -28.97
CA THR A 128 -7.84 12.42 -29.51
C THR A 128 -9.17 12.56 -28.77
N PRO A 129 -9.80 13.76 -28.75
CA PRO A 129 -11.12 13.94 -28.14
C PRO A 129 -12.15 12.92 -28.63
N ARG A 130 -12.16 12.63 -29.94
CA ARG A 130 -13.06 11.63 -30.57
C ARG A 130 -12.84 10.20 -30.08
N LEU A 131 -11.61 9.85 -29.68
CA LEU A 131 -11.31 8.54 -29.10
C LEU A 131 -11.74 8.49 -27.64
N ALA A 132 -11.50 9.56 -26.89
CA ALA A 132 -11.90 9.65 -25.49
C ALA A 132 -13.42 9.69 -25.30
N GLU A 133 -14.18 10.29 -26.22
CA GLU A 133 -15.65 10.25 -26.24
C GLU A 133 -16.22 8.83 -26.31
N LYS A 134 -15.44 7.85 -26.77
CA LYS A 134 -15.85 6.45 -26.87
C LYS A 134 -15.41 5.60 -25.66
N MET A 135 -14.78 6.23 -24.66
CA MET A 135 -14.22 5.56 -23.49
C MET A 135 -15.03 5.93 -22.25
N ASN A 136 -15.33 4.93 -21.43
CA ASN A 136 -15.99 5.15 -20.13
C ASN A 136 -14.96 5.40 -19.02
N GLU A 137 -13.81 4.74 -19.11
CA GLU A 137 -12.71 4.89 -18.15
C GLU A 137 -11.39 5.05 -18.91
N PHE A 138 -10.51 5.89 -18.37
CA PHE A 138 -9.14 6.01 -18.85
C PHE A 138 -8.16 5.62 -17.74
N ILE A 139 -7.31 4.65 -18.05
CA ILE A 139 -6.19 4.24 -17.21
C ILE A 139 -4.91 4.57 -17.97
N CYS A 140 -4.03 5.37 -17.35
CA CYS A 140 -2.76 5.73 -17.98
C CYS A 140 -1.83 4.52 -18.11
N GLU A 141 -0.87 4.60 -19.03
CA GLU A 141 0.06 3.50 -19.32
C GLU A 141 0.82 3.02 -18.07
N ASN A 142 1.29 3.94 -17.23
CA ASN A 142 1.94 3.59 -15.97
C ASN A 142 1.02 2.79 -15.04
N CYS A 143 -0.22 3.24 -14.86
CA CYS A 143 -1.19 2.50 -14.05
C CYS A 143 -1.52 1.14 -14.67
N ALA A 144 -1.67 1.05 -16.00
CA ALA A 144 -1.91 -0.21 -16.69
C ALA A 144 -0.76 -1.21 -16.50
N ILE A 145 0.50 -0.74 -16.59
CA ILE A 145 1.70 -1.56 -16.33
C ILE A 145 1.75 -2.02 -14.88
N LEU A 146 1.51 -1.11 -13.93
CA LEU A 146 1.51 -1.43 -12.50
C LEU A 146 0.40 -2.44 -12.16
N THR A 147 -0.79 -2.29 -12.72
CA THR A 147 -1.89 -3.25 -12.58
C THR A 147 -1.54 -4.60 -13.19
N GLN A 148 -0.89 -4.64 -14.37
CA GLN A 148 -0.47 -5.89 -14.98
C GLN A 148 0.61 -6.61 -14.15
N ARG A 149 1.62 -5.88 -13.68
CA ARG A 149 2.66 -6.44 -12.78
C ARG A 149 2.08 -6.91 -11.45
N ALA A 150 1.08 -6.22 -10.91
CA ALA A 150 0.37 -6.65 -9.72
C ALA A 150 -0.42 -7.94 -9.96
N LYS A 151 -1.03 -8.11 -11.15
CA LYS A 151 -1.70 -9.35 -11.55
C LYS A 151 -0.74 -10.52 -11.74
N GLU A 152 0.49 -10.27 -12.17
CA GLU A 152 1.52 -11.30 -12.34
C GLU A 152 2.26 -11.65 -11.04
N ARG A 153 2.06 -10.88 -9.97
CA ARG A 153 2.67 -11.15 -8.68
C ARG A 153 2.14 -12.48 -8.14
N LEU A 154 3.06 -13.37 -7.79
CA LEU A 154 2.74 -14.65 -7.19
C LEU A 154 2.57 -14.50 -5.69
N TYR A 155 1.54 -15.17 -5.18
CA TYR A 155 1.17 -15.20 -3.77
C TYR A 155 1.05 -16.64 -3.29
N CYS A 156 0.87 -16.77 -1.97
CA CYS A 156 0.66 -18.03 -1.26
C CYS A 156 1.83 -19.02 -1.39
N ILE A 157 1.77 -20.10 -0.61
CA ILE A 157 2.70 -21.21 -0.71
C ILE A 157 2.61 -21.95 -2.05
N CYS A 158 1.47 -21.88 -2.74
CA CYS A 158 1.23 -22.49 -4.04
C CYS A 158 1.74 -21.68 -5.23
N GLN A 159 2.27 -20.46 -4.99
CA GLN A 159 2.91 -19.61 -6.00
C GLN A 159 2.00 -19.33 -7.20
N THR A 160 0.78 -18.82 -6.93
CA THR A 160 -0.18 -18.46 -7.98
C THR A 160 -0.54 -16.96 -7.92
N PRO A 161 -0.94 -16.36 -9.06
CA PRO A 161 -1.45 -15.00 -9.12
C PRO A 161 -2.60 -14.70 -8.14
N TYR A 162 -2.88 -13.41 -7.94
CA TYR A 162 -4.08 -12.99 -7.22
C TYR A 162 -5.36 -13.37 -7.99
N ASP A 163 -6.33 -13.91 -7.27
CA ASP A 163 -7.62 -14.36 -7.78
C ASP A 163 -8.72 -13.84 -6.84
N GLU A 164 -9.50 -12.87 -7.32
CA GLU A 164 -10.52 -12.20 -6.52
C GLU A 164 -11.65 -13.12 -6.02
N SER A 165 -11.82 -14.30 -6.64
CA SER A 165 -12.82 -15.29 -6.22
C SER A 165 -12.40 -16.07 -4.97
N LYS A 166 -11.12 -16.01 -4.57
CA LYS A 166 -10.57 -16.81 -3.48
C LYS A 166 -10.46 -16.01 -2.19
N PHE A 167 -10.65 -16.71 -1.08
CA PHE A 167 -10.38 -16.18 0.25
C PHE A 167 -8.87 -16.20 0.54
N TYR A 168 -8.34 -15.06 1.02
CA TYR A 168 -6.96 -14.92 1.45
C TYR A 168 -6.85 -14.44 2.90
N ILE A 169 -5.81 -14.89 3.56
CA ILE A 169 -5.37 -14.44 4.88
C ILE A 169 -3.92 -13.94 4.81
N GLY A 170 -3.61 -12.83 5.46
CA GLY A 170 -2.28 -12.23 5.49
C GLY A 170 -1.49 -12.66 6.72
N CYS A 171 -0.22 -13.03 6.55
CA CYS A 171 0.68 -13.34 7.66
C CYS A 171 1.27 -12.06 8.27
N ASP A 172 1.11 -11.86 9.57
CA ASP A 172 1.61 -10.66 10.27
C ASP A 172 3.14 -10.61 10.41
N VAL A 173 3.82 -11.76 10.23
CA VAL A 173 5.28 -11.88 10.34
C VAL A 173 5.95 -11.57 9.01
N CYS A 174 5.60 -12.30 7.93
CA CYS A 174 6.25 -12.16 6.63
C CYS A 174 5.50 -11.25 5.64
N ALA A 175 4.29 -10.79 5.98
CA ALA A 175 3.41 -10.00 5.12
C ALA A 175 2.96 -10.68 3.80
N ASP A 176 3.17 -11.99 3.66
CA ASP A 176 2.63 -12.76 2.54
C ASP A 176 1.12 -12.97 2.67
N TRP A 177 0.45 -13.00 1.53
CA TRP A 177 -0.95 -13.38 1.40
C TRP A 177 -1.07 -14.84 1.02
N LEU A 178 -1.91 -15.59 1.72
CA LEU A 178 -2.09 -17.02 1.54
C LEU A 178 -3.55 -17.34 1.29
N HIS A 179 -3.85 -18.25 0.35
CA HIS A 179 -5.19 -18.81 0.25
C HIS A 179 -5.56 -19.52 1.55
N GLY A 180 -6.76 -19.26 2.06
CA GLY A 180 -7.25 -19.94 3.27
C GLY A 180 -7.24 -21.47 3.11
N SER A 181 -7.63 -21.96 1.94
CA SER A 181 -7.58 -23.40 1.61
C SER A 181 -6.16 -23.99 1.63
N CYS A 182 -5.13 -23.23 1.23
CA CYS A 182 -3.74 -23.71 1.27
C CYS A 182 -3.17 -23.79 2.69
N VAL A 183 -3.77 -23.08 3.65
CA VAL A 183 -3.35 -23.07 5.06
C VAL A 183 -4.39 -23.64 6.02
N ASN A 184 -5.45 -24.26 5.48
CA ASN A 184 -6.58 -24.83 6.23
C ASN A 184 -7.25 -23.83 7.18
N ILE A 185 -7.45 -22.59 6.73
CA ILE A 185 -8.17 -21.55 7.47
C ILE A 185 -9.40 -21.12 6.68
N THR A 186 -10.56 -21.21 7.32
CA THR A 186 -11.82 -20.69 6.79
C THR A 186 -11.96 -19.18 7.04
N PRO A 187 -12.81 -18.46 6.30
CA PRO A 187 -13.14 -17.08 6.62
C PRO A 187 -13.61 -16.89 8.07
N GLU A 188 -14.41 -17.84 8.58
CA GLU A 188 -14.94 -17.81 9.95
C GLU A 188 -13.85 -18.00 11.00
N ASP A 189 -12.86 -18.85 10.73
CA ASP A 189 -11.69 -19.00 11.60
C ASP A 189 -10.79 -17.77 11.55
N ALA A 190 -10.68 -17.14 10.37
CA ALA A 190 -9.87 -15.94 10.20
C ALA A 190 -10.36 -14.77 11.05
N GLU A 191 -11.66 -14.68 11.32
CA GLU A 191 -12.24 -13.66 12.22
C GLU A 191 -11.80 -13.80 13.67
N LYS A 192 -11.32 -14.98 14.07
CA LYS A 192 -10.88 -15.29 15.43
C LYS A 192 -9.42 -14.88 15.67
N PHE A 193 -8.64 -14.63 14.63
CA PHE A 193 -7.24 -14.24 14.77
C PHE A 193 -7.08 -12.72 14.86
N GLU A 194 -6.48 -12.26 15.95
CA GLU A 194 -5.96 -10.90 16.02
C GLU A 194 -4.59 -10.78 15.31
N VAL A 195 -3.81 -11.87 15.33
CA VAL A 195 -2.54 -12.02 14.63
C VAL A 195 -2.52 -13.39 13.97
N TYR A 196 -2.28 -13.44 12.67
CA TYR A 196 -2.14 -14.69 11.94
C TYR A 196 -0.67 -14.92 11.54
N VAL A 197 -0.16 -16.11 11.86
CA VAL A 197 1.19 -16.54 11.50
C VAL A 197 1.10 -17.74 10.57
N CYS A 198 1.63 -17.62 9.35
CA CYS A 198 1.55 -18.68 8.36
C CYS A 198 2.41 -19.90 8.76
N PRO A 199 2.17 -21.10 8.17
CA PRO A 199 2.95 -22.29 8.48
C PRO A 199 4.47 -22.14 8.33
N ARG A 200 4.94 -21.31 7.38
CA ARG A 200 6.37 -21.01 7.21
C ARG A 200 6.96 -20.17 8.35
N CYS A 201 6.13 -19.36 9.00
CA CYS A 201 6.52 -18.55 10.14
C CYS A 201 6.18 -19.21 11.49
N SER A 202 5.38 -20.27 11.49
CA SER A 202 4.92 -20.98 12.68
C SER A 202 5.80 -22.18 13.05
N THR A 203 7.07 -22.20 12.66
CA THR A 203 8.01 -23.24 13.16
C THR A 203 8.16 -23.13 14.67
N GLU A 204 8.43 -24.23 15.38
CA GLU A 204 8.52 -24.23 16.85
C GLU A 204 9.45 -23.13 17.37
N LYS A 205 10.66 -23.02 16.80
CA LYS A 205 11.64 -21.98 17.13
C LYS A 205 11.11 -20.56 16.91
N LYS A 206 10.37 -20.33 15.81
CA LYS A 206 9.80 -19.00 15.54
C LYS A 206 8.63 -18.70 16.48
N GLN A 207 7.80 -19.68 16.82
CA GLN A 207 6.72 -19.50 17.79
C GLN A 207 7.26 -19.19 19.18
N GLU A 208 8.30 -19.89 19.62
CA GLU A 208 8.97 -19.62 20.89
C GLU A 208 9.50 -18.18 20.93
N PHE A 209 10.16 -17.73 19.87
CA PHE A 209 10.60 -16.33 19.75
C PHE A 209 9.44 -15.34 19.79
N LEU A 210 8.37 -15.55 19.01
CA LEU A 210 7.24 -14.63 18.92
C LEU A 210 6.49 -14.49 20.24
N ASN A 211 6.39 -15.58 21.01
CA ASN A 211 5.74 -15.64 22.31
C ASN A 211 6.68 -15.28 23.47
N LYS A 212 7.98 -15.07 23.20
CA LYS A 212 8.98 -14.71 24.20
C LYS A 212 8.59 -13.43 24.91
N SER A 213 8.64 -13.47 26.24
CA SER A 213 8.43 -12.28 27.08
C SER A 213 9.52 -11.23 26.82
N ILE A 214 9.15 -9.95 26.81
CA ILE A 214 10.11 -8.87 26.55
C ILE A 214 10.96 -8.58 27.80
N THR A 215 12.14 -9.21 27.85
CA THR A 215 13.15 -9.02 28.90
C THR A 215 14.00 -7.75 28.68
N GLY A 216 14.89 -7.45 29.63
CA GLY A 216 15.97 -6.45 29.52
C GLY A 216 16.63 -6.39 28.14
N GLU A 217 17.15 -7.54 27.73
CA GLU A 217 17.94 -7.67 26.52
C GLU A 217 17.08 -7.60 25.25
N THR A 218 15.95 -8.33 25.22
CA THR A 218 15.00 -8.26 24.10
C THR A 218 14.55 -6.82 23.86
N ARG A 219 14.26 -6.07 24.94
CA ARG A 219 13.86 -4.66 24.85
C ARG A 219 14.92 -3.79 24.18
N LYS A 220 16.20 -3.94 24.55
CA LYS A 220 17.30 -3.20 23.91
C LYS A 220 17.36 -3.49 22.40
N LYS A 221 17.22 -4.77 22.02
CA LYS A 221 17.20 -5.18 20.62
C LYS A 221 16.01 -4.57 19.86
N LEU A 222 14.82 -4.53 20.46
CA LEU A 222 13.63 -3.88 19.88
C LEU A 222 13.82 -2.36 19.73
N LEU A 223 14.41 -1.69 20.72
CA LEU A 223 14.72 -0.25 20.63
C LEU A 223 15.70 0.04 19.49
N ASN A 224 16.76 -0.76 19.37
CA ASN A 224 17.72 -0.61 18.28
C ASN A 224 17.09 -0.87 16.90
N LEU A 225 16.12 -1.79 16.79
CA LEU A 225 15.35 -1.99 15.57
C LEU A 225 14.51 -0.75 15.25
N ILE A 226 13.82 -0.17 16.24
CA ILE A 226 13.03 1.06 16.04
C ILE A 226 13.94 2.23 15.63
N ASP A 227 15.13 2.35 16.21
CA ASP A 227 16.09 3.42 15.88
C ASP A 227 16.56 3.32 14.42
N GLN A 228 16.78 2.10 13.91
CA GLN A 228 17.06 1.89 12.49
C GLN A 228 15.88 2.28 11.60
N LEU A 229 14.64 2.00 12.01
CA LEU A 229 13.46 2.44 11.26
C LEU A 229 13.31 3.97 11.28
N LEU A 230 13.54 4.62 12.43
CA LEU A 230 13.51 6.08 12.56
C LEU A 230 14.57 6.75 11.68
N ALA A 231 15.77 6.17 11.61
CA ALA A 231 16.87 6.68 10.77
C ALA A 231 16.66 6.43 9.26
N HIS A 232 15.75 5.54 8.87
CA HIS A 232 15.53 5.21 7.46
C HIS A 232 14.97 6.42 6.67
N LYS A 233 15.55 6.75 5.51
CA LYS A 233 15.19 7.94 4.70
C LYS A 233 13.71 8.06 4.30
N MET A 234 13.01 6.93 4.16
CA MET A 234 11.58 6.87 3.83
C MET A 234 10.66 6.81 5.06
N SER A 235 11.18 6.94 6.28
CA SER A 235 10.38 6.81 7.51
C SER A 235 9.63 8.07 7.89
N TRP A 236 9.92 9.21 7.26
CA TRP A 236 9.39 10.53 7.61
C TRP A 236 7.87 10.60 7.87
N PRO A 237 6.97 9.86 7.17
CA PRO A 237 5.54 9.93 7.48
C PRO A 237 5.14 9.20 8.76
N PHE A 238 6.00 8.33 9.26
CA PHE A 238 5.73 7.40 10.35
C PHE A 238 6.46 7.77 11.64
N GLN A 239 7.27 8.82 11.63
CA GLN A 239 8.10 9.17 12.78
C GLN A 239 7.28 9.67 13.97
N LYS A 240 6.21 10.43 13.73
CA LYS A 240 5.38 11.09 14.76
C LYS A 240 3.89 10.86 14.50
N PRO A 241 3.02 11.07 15.52
CA PRO A 241 1.58 11.03 15.32
C PRO A 241 1.13 12.01 14.23
N VAL A 242 0.09 11.64 13.47
CA VAL A 242 -0.51 12.48 12.43
C VAL A 242 -1.21 13.69 13.05
N ASP A 243 -0.82 14.91 12.69
CA ASP A 243 -1.51 16.12 13.16
C ASP A 243 -2.84 16.31 12.41
N VAL A 244 -3.94 16.48 13.16
CA VAL A 244 -5.29 16.72 12.63
C VAL A 244 -5.38 18.05 11.87
N LYS A 245 -4.52 19.01 12.22
CA LYS A 245 -4.44 20.30 11.52
C LYS A 245 -3.96 20.11 10.07
N ASP A 246 -2.98 19.22 9.87
CA ASP A 246 -2.42 18.92 8.56
C ASP A 246 -3.27 17.92 7.79
N VAL A 247 -3.88 16.95 8.49
CA VAL A 247 -4.72 15.90 7.90
C VAL A 247 -6.11 15.88 8.55
N PRO A 248 -7.02 16.76 8.11
CA PRO A 248 -8.39 16.77 8.61
C PRO A 248 -9.08 15.42 8.42
N ASN A 249 -9.85 15.00 9.44
CA ASN A 249 -10.60 13.75 9.48
C ASN A 249 -9.78 12.45 9.58
N TYR A 250 -8.45 12.49 9.72
CA TYR A 250 -7.63 11.28 9.86
C TYR A 250 -8.16 10.31 10.92
N TYR A 251 -8.36 10.78 12.15
CA TYR A 251 -8.86 9.95 13.27
C TYR A 251 -10.35 9.59 13.18
N LYS A 252 -11.10 10.17 12.23
CA LYS A 252 -12.46 9.68 11.92
C LYS A 252 -12.40 8.36 11.15
N ILE A 253 -11.37 8.18 10.33
CA ILE A 253 -11.16 6.99 9.49
C ILE A 253 -10.28 5.97 10.22
N ILE A 254 -9.16 6.42 10.78
CA ILE A 254 -8.18 5.58 11.47
C ILE A 254 -8.49 5.55 12.97
N LYS A 255 -8.94 4.39 13.45
CA LYS A 255 -9.40 4.19 14.84
C LYS A 255 -8.32 3.80 15.83
N ASP A 256 -7.25 3.18 15.35
CA ASP A 256 -6.15 2.72 16.20
C ASP A 256 -4.82 3.24 15.60
N PRO A 257 -4.53 4.54 15.76
CA PRO A 257 -3.35 5.17 15.21
C PRO A 257 -2.07 4.68 15.90
N MET A 258 -0.98 4.58 15.13
CA MET A 258 0.34 4.22 15.64
C MET A 258 1.42 4.91 14.81
N ASP A 259 2.55 5.22 15.44
CA ASP A 259 3.74 5.83 14.85
C ASP A 259 5.00 5.35 15.57
N LEU A 260 6.18 5.57 14.99
CA LEU A 260 7.45 5.06 15.50
C LEU A 260 7.85 5.68 16.85
N THR A 261 7.52 6.95 17.10
CA THR A 261 7.80 7.57 18.42
C THR A 261 6.90 6.96 19.49
N THR A 262 5.60 6.84 19.23
CA THR A 262 4.66 6.18 20.15
C THR A 262 5.05 4.71 20.40
N LEU A 263 5.43 3.97 19.35
CA LEU A 263 5.93 2.60 19.45
C LEU A 263 7.16 2.51 20.35
N LYS A 264 8.14 3.41 20.17
CA LYS A 264 9.35 3.50 21.01
C LYS A 264 8.97 3.75 22.47
N THR A 265 8.08 4.70 22.73
CA THR A 265 7.57 4.99 24.08
C THR A 265 6.88 3.78 24.70
N LYS A 266 6.10 3.00 23.92
CA LYS A 266 5.46 1.77 24.41
C LYS A 266 6.48 0.70 24.80
N VAL A 267 7.57 0.54 24.04
CA VAL A 267 8.67 -0.39 24.40
C VAL A 267 9.37 0.06 25.68
N LEU A 268 9.70 1.34 25.82
CA LEU A 268 10.35 1.90 27.01
C LEU A 268 9.48 1.73 28.27
N ASN A 269 8.16 1.90 28.12
CA ASN A 269 7.19 1.81 29.22
C ASN A 269 6.64 0.39 29.45
N ASN A 270 7.32 -0.65 28.93
CA ASN A 270 6.95 -2.06 29.12
C ASN A 270 5.49 -2.38 28.74
N LYS A 271 4.97 -1.78 27.66
CA LYS A 271 3.57 -1.96 27.24
C LYS A 271 3.34 -3.20 26.38
N PHE A 272 4.39 -3.92 26.01
CA PHE A 272 4.31 -5.16 25.24
C PHE A 272 4.70 -6.34 26.12
N ARG A 273 3.88 -7.39 26.13
CA ARG A 273 4.19 -8.63 26.86
C ARG A 273 5.10 -9.51 26.02
N THR A 274 4.75 -9.67 24.74
CA THR A 274 5.42 -10.55 23.79
C THR A 274 5.92 -9.80 22.55
N ILE A 275 6.81 -10.43 21.78
CA ILE A 275 7.25 -9.90 20.48
C ILE A 275 6.07 -9.82 19.49
N CYS A 276 5.13 -10.76 19.58
CA CYS A 276 3.89 -10.73 18.81
C CYS A 276 3.09 -9.43 19.00
N ASP A 277 2.98 -8.94 20.25
CA ASP A 277 2.30 -7.67 20.54
C ASP A 277 3.01 -6.47 19.91
N PHE A 278 4.36 -6.50 19.91
CA PHE A 278 5.17 -5.46 19.26
C PHE A 278 4.97 -5.44 17.74
N ILE A 279 5.01 -6.61 17.08
CA ILE A 279 4.79 -6.74 15.63
C ILE A 279 3.41 -6.21 15.25
N ARG A 280 2.39 -6.50 16.06
CA ARG A 280 1.01 -6.04 15.84
C ARG A 280 0.94 -4.53 15.73
N ASP A 281 1.60 -3.80 16.64
CA ASP A 281 1.63 -2.35 16.60
C ASP A 281 2.48 -1.79 15.46
N VAL A 282 3.59 -2.45 15.09
CA VAL A 282 4.34 -2.07 13.88
C VAL A 282 3.47 -2.20 12.63
N ASN A 283 2.71 -3.29 12.51
CA ASN A 283 1.81 -3.51 11.38
C ASN A 283 0.71 -2.42 11.29
N LYS A 284 0.23 -1.89 12.42
CA LYS A 284 -0.73 -0.76 12.42
C LYS A 284 -0.18 0.46 11.73
N ILE A 285 1.10 0.81 11.92
CA ILE A 285 1.73 1.98 11.29
C ILE A 285 1.54 1.94 9.77
N PHE A 286 1.92 0.84 9.15
CA PHE A 286 1.89 0.70 7.69
C PHE A 286 0.49 0.39 7.16
N ASN A 287 -0.31 -0.39 7.89
CA ASN A 287 -1.67 -0.73 7.48
C ASN A 287 -2.63 0.46 7.56
N ASN A 288 -2.47 1.34 8.56
CA ASN A 288 -3.22 2.59 8.64
C ASN A 288 -2.83 3.54 7.50
N CYS A 289 -1.54 3.60 7.16
CA CYS A 289 -1.07 4.38 6.01
C CYS A 289 -1.73 3.90 4.71
N ARG A 290 -1.69 2.59 4.43
CA ARG A 290 -2.31 1.99 3.24
C ARG A 290 -3.84 2.04 3.24
N GLN A 291 -4.47 2.16 4.41
CA GLN A 291 -5.92 2.34 4.51
C GLN A 291 -6.35 3.76 4.17
N PHE A 292 -5.58 4.74 4.63
CA PHE A 292 -5.92 6.14 4.49
C PHE A 292 -5.50 6.71 3.12
N ASN A 293 -4.37 6.25 2.59
CA ASN A 293 -3.75 6.84 1.40
C ASN A 293 -3.97 5.98 0.15
N PRO A 294 -4.08 6.60 -1.04
CA PRO A 294 -4.08 5.88 -2.33
C PRO A 294 -2.85 4.99 -2.48
N ILE A 295 -3.00 3.87 -3.20
CA ILE A 295 -1.95 2.84 -3.34
C ILE A 295 -0.68 3.37 -4.03
N ASP A 296 -0.82 4.34 -4.93
CA ASP A 296 0.26 4.94 -5.70
C ASP A 296 0.87 6.20 -5.06
N SER A 297 0.32 6.65 -3.92
CA SER A 297 0.81 7.83 -3.21
C SER A 297 2.23 7.62 -2.67
N ALA A 298 2.97 8.73 -2.50
CA ALA A 298 4.30 8.71 -1.88
C ALA A 298 4.27 8.09 -0.47
N PHE A 299 3.18 8.27 0.27
CA PHE A 299 2.97 7.70 1.60
C PHE A 299 2.86 6.17 1.55
N SER A 300 2.06 5.63 0.62
CA SER A 300 1.93 4.18 0.42
C SER A 300 3.24 3.55 -0.07
N GLN A 301 3.99 4.25 -0.93
CA GLN A 301 5.33 3.81 -1.35
C GLN A 301 6.31 3.79 -0.16
N CYS A 302 6.34 4.85 0.66
CA CYS A 302 7.14 4.88 1.88
C CYS A 302 6.76 3.74 2.83
N ALA A 303 5.47 3.46 3.01
CA ALA A 303 4.99 2.37 3.85
C ALA A 303 5.55 1.03 3.37
N ASN A 304 5.50 0.75 2.07
CA ASN A 304 6.01 -0.51 1.52
C ASN A 304 7.53 -0.66 1.73
N VAL A 305 8.30 0.41 1.55
CA VAL A 305 9.75 0.38 1.73
C VAL A 305 10.13 0.15 3.20
N VAL A 306 9.53 0.90 4.12
CA VAL A 306 9.87 0.83 5.55
C VAL A 306 9.33 -0.45 6.18
N ASP A 307 8.16 -0.93 5.76
CA ASP A 307 7.61 -2.25 6.14
C ASP A 307 8.58 -3.37 5.73
N ASN A 308 9.08 -3.36 4.49
CA ASN A 308 10.08 -4.34 4.05
C ASN A 308 11.40 -4.26 4.85
N CYS A 309 11.89 -3.05 5.14
CA CYS A 309 13.05 -2.87 6.02
C CYS A 309 12.80 -3.48 7.40
N PHE A 310 11.62 -3.25 7.98
CA PHE A 310 11.21 -3.87 9.24
C PHE A 310 11.23 -5.40 9.16
N ARG A 311 10.69 -6.02 8.09
CA ARG A 311 10.71 -7.49 7.93
C ARG A 311 12.12 -8.05 7.97
N GLN A 312 13.06 -7.42 7.27
CA GLN A 312 14.46 -7.83 7.23
C GLN A 312 15.13 -7.70 8.61
N LEU A 313 14.88 -6.59 9.32
CA LEU A 313 15.41 -6.39 10.67
C LEU A 313 14.85 -7.41 11.66
N LEU A 314 13.55 -7.72 11.58
CA LEU A 314 12.90 -8.72 12.41
C LEU A 314 13.45 -10.12 12.13
N GLU A 315 13.62 -10.50 10.86
CA GLU A 315 14.18 -11.80 10.49
C GLU A 315 15.62 -11.95 10.98
N ASN A 316 16.45 -10.92 10.82
CA ASN A 316 17.81 -10.90 11.36
C ASN A 316 17.83 -11.02 12.89
N LEU A 317 16.88 -10.39 13.58
CA LEU A 317 16.72 -10.51 15.02
C LEU A 317 16.36 -11.95 15.43
N MET A 318 15.46 -12.61 14.69
CA MET A 318 15.08 -14.01 14.91
C MET A 318 16.27 -14.97 14.71
N ILE A 319 17.05 -14.79 13.64
CA ILE A 319 18.23 -15.64 13.35
C ILE A 319 19.27 -15.52 14.46
N LYS A 320 19.53 -14.30 14.92
CA LYS A 320 20.52 -14.06 16.00
C LYS A 320 20.10 -14.68 17.33
N ASP A 321 18.81 -14.69 17.66
CA ASP A 321 18.29 -15.31 18.89
C ASP A 321 18.45 -16.84 18.87
N GLN A 322 18.44 -17.47 17.69
CA GLN A 322 18.64 -18.92 17.55
C GLN A 322 20.11 -19.36 17.71
N ASN A 323 21.05 -18.43 17.60
CA ASN A 323 22.49 -18.68 17.63
C ASN A 323 23.15 -18.20 18.94
N SER A 324 22.37 -17.68 19.89
CA SER A 324 22.83 -17.10 21.16
C SER A 324 22.34 -17.92 22.35
#